data_AF-A0A4Y7U3X7-F1
#
_entry.id   AF-A0A4Y7U3X7-F1
#
_cell.length_a   1.000
_cell.length_b   1.000
_cell.length_c   1.000
_cell.angle_alpha   90.00
_cell.angle_beta   90.00
_cell.angle_gamma   90.00
#
_symmetry.space_group_name_H-M   'P 1'
#
loop_
_entity.id
_entity.type
_entity.pdbx_description
1 polymer ?
#
loop_
_entity_poly.entity_id
_entity_poly.type
_entity_poly.pdbx_seq_one_letter_code
_entity_poly.pdbx_strand_id
1 'polypeptide(L)'
;RDGYFQNVEEIQGAAVPAGITVQPGDNRYVDVNKDGKIDDNDKFIFGNPFPRYTYGATYNIDYKNFDLSIFIQGVGKRTMMIRGELVEPFHYNYGMTMYTHQLDYWTPQNPDARYPRLANNGTQSNTNNF
;
A
#
# COMPACT_ATOMS: atom_id res chain seq x y z
N ARG A 1 8.74 0.31 0.15
CA ARG A 1 8.89 1.64 -0.49
C ARG A 1 9.85 2.47 0.34
N ASP A 2 10.72 3.22 -0.31
CA ASP A 2 11.64 4.19 0.31
C ASP A 2 11.28 5.63 -0.11
N GLY A 3 10.05 6.06 0.24
CA GLY A 3 9.53 7.37 -0.14
C GLY A 3 9.12 7.52 -1.62
N TYR A 4 9.15 8.76 -2.10
CA TYR A 4 8.87 9.15 -3.49
C TYR A 4 10.11 9.77 -4.11
N PHE A 5 10.18 9.76 -5.44
CA PHE A 5 11.07 10.67 -6.17
C PHE A 5 10.58 12.10 -6.00
N GLN A 6 11.35 12.99 -5.40
CA GLN A 6 10.91 14.37 -5.13
C GLN A 6 11.13 15.29 -6.34
N ASN A 7 12.10 14.99 -7.20
CA ASN A 7 12.50 15.81 -8.34
C ASN A 7 13.17 14.97 -9.44
N VAL A 8 13.54 15.61 -10.55
CA VAL A 8 14.11 14.93 -11.72
C VAL A 8 15.57 14.54 -11.49
N GLU A 9 16.28 15.33 -10.69
CA GLU A 9 17.68 15.09 -10.34
C GLU A 9 17.84 13.78 -9.55
N GLU A 10 16.91 13.50 -8.63
CA GLU A 10 16.85 12.22 -7.90
C GLU A 10 16.63 11.02 -8.83
N ILE A 11 15.94 11.20 -9.95
CA ILE A 11 15.68 10.13 -10.91
C ILE A 11 16.95 9.81 -11.72
N GLN A 12 17.75 10.83 -12.08
CA GLN A 12 18.90 10.67 -12.97
C GLN A 12 20.05 9.83 -12.39
N GLY A 13 20.07 9.58 -11.08
CA GLY A 13 21.06 8.76 -10.40
C GLY A 13 20.50 7.58 -9.60
N ALA A 14 19.19 7.37 -9.61
CA ALA A 14 18.55 6.31 -8.85
C ALA A 14 18.35 5.03 -9.68
N ALA A 15 18.31 3.90 -8.98
CA ALA A 15 17.79 2.66 -9.54
C ALA A 15 16.30 2.84 -9.84
N VAL A 16 15.92 2.61 -11.10
CA VAL A 16 14.52 2.70 -11.57
C VAL A 16 14.05 1.35 -12.12
N PRO A 17 12.76 1.03 -12.03
CA PRO A 17 12.21 -0.17 -12.64
C PRO A 17 12.45 -0.21 -14.14
N ALA A 18 12.92 -1.36 -14.64
CA ALA A 18 13.20 -1.52 -16.06
C ALA A 18 11.94 -1.30 -16.92
N GLY A 19 12.05 -0.44 -17.93
CA GLY A 19 10.95 -0.17 -18.87
C GLY A 19 9.88 0.81 -18.37
N ILE A 20 10.08 1.43 -17.21
CA ILE A 20 9.17 2.43 -16.63
C ILE A 20 9.86 3.79 -16.60
N THR A 21 9.20 4.81 -17.16
CA THR A 21 9.60 6.20 -17.00
C THR A 21 8.95 6.75 -15.74
N VAL A 22 9.75 6.89 -14.68
CA VAL A 22 9.29 7.46 -13.40
C VAL A 22 9.22 8.98 -13.47
N GLN A 23 8.32 9.59 -12.71
CA GLN A 23 8.17 11.03 -12.55
C GLN A 23 8.23 11.43 -11.07
N PRO A 24 8.52 12.72 -10.77
CA PRO A 24 8.39 13.22 -9.39
C PRO A 24 7.01 12.91 -8.80
N GLY A 25 7.01 12.32 -7.60
CA GLY A 25 5.85 11.82 -6.89
C GLY A 25 5.53 10.34 -7.09
N ASP A 26 6.26 9.66 -7.98
CA ASP A 26 6.16 8.20 -8.12
C ASP A 26 6.94 7.49 -6.98
N ASN A 27 6.49 6.29 -6.62
CA ASN A 27 7.11 5.48 -5.57
C ASN A 27 8.57 5.16 -5.90
N ARG A 28 9.46 5.33 -4.91
CA ARG A 28 10.84 4.86 -4.96
C ARG A 28 10.96 3.47 -4.34
N TYR A 29 11.51 2.53 -5.10
CA TYR A 29 11.78 1.17 -4.64
C TYR A 29 13.21 1.08 -4.08
N VAL A 30 13.40 0.13 -3.17
CA VAL A 30 14.73 -0.15 -2.61
C VAL A 30 15.41 -1.14 -3.54
N ASP A 31 16.56 -0.77 -4.06
CA ASP A 31 17.52 -1.68 -4.68
C ASP A 31 18.15 -2.52 -3.56
N VAL A 32 17.69 -3.76 -3.44
CA VAL A 32 18.04 -4.67 -2.34
C VAL A 32 19.41 -5.31 -2.58
N ASN A 33 19.72 -5.62 -3.84
CA ASN A 33 20.97 -6.29 -4.20
C ASN A 33 22.12 -5.30 -4.53
N LYS A 34 21.82 -4.00 -4.64
CA LYS A 34 22.72 -2.88 -4.92
C LYS A 34 23.37 -2.93 -6.30
N ASP A 35 22.66 -3.44 -7.30
CA ASP A 35 23.17 -3.55 -8.67
C ASP A 35 22.81 -2.34 -9.57
N GLY A 36 22.08 -1.36 -9.01
CA GLY A 36 21.66 -0.14 -9.70
C GLY A 36 20.42 -0.31 -10.56
N LYS A 37 19.72 -1.44 -10.48
CA LYS A 37 18.46 -1.72 -11.18
C LYS A 37 17.38 -2.09 -10.17
N ILE A 38 16.12 -1.94 -10.58
CA ILE A 38 14.99 -2.48 -9.84
C ILE A 38 14.37 -3.57 -10.70
N ASP A 39 14.56 -4.83 -10.31
CA ASP A 39 14.08 -6.00 -11.02
C ASP A 39 13.58 -7.11 -10.07
N ASP A 40 13.41 -8.32 -10.62
CA ASP A 40 12.91 -9.47 -9.86
C ASP A 40 13.83 -9.91 -8.72
N ASN A 41 15.12 -9.55 -8.77
CA ASN A 41 16.10 -9.83 -7.72
C ASN A 41 15.92 -8.92 -6.49
N ASP A 42 15.17 -7.82 -6.62
CA ASP A 42 14.86 -6.91 -5.50
C ASP A 42 13.62 -7.34 -4.71
N LYS A 43 12.95 -8.41 -5.14
CA LYS A 43 11.80 -8.95 -4.43
C LYS A 43 12.24 -9.70 -3.16
N PHE A 44 11.60 -9.37 -2.05
CA PHE A 44 11.79 -10.06 -0.78
C PHE A 44 10.45 -10.42 -0.14
N ILE A 45 10.47 -11.32 0.84
CA ILE A 45 9.27 -11.73 1.58
C ILE A 45 8.85 -10.59 2.50
N PHE A 46 7.84 -9.83 2.08
CA PHE A 46 7.32 -8.69 2.84
C PHE A 46 6.42 -9.09 4.01
N GLY A 47 5.67 -10.18 3.88
CA GLY A 47 4.69 -10.59 4.89
C GLY A 47 4.14 -11.99 4.67
N ASN A 48 3.17 -12.38 5.50
CA ASN A 48 2.50 -13.67 5.42
C ASN A 48 0.97 -13.51 5.47
N PRO A 49 0.23 -13.93 4.41
CA PRO A 49 -1.24 -13.84 4.37
C PRO A 49 -1.95 -14.85 5.28
N PHE A 50 -1.25 -15.85 5.78
CA PHE A 50 -1.77 -16.83 6.72
C PHE A 50 -1.66 -16.32 8.16
N PRO A 51 -2.75 -16.38 8.96
CA PRO A 51 -2.70 -16.09 10.39
C PRO A 51 -1.62 -16.92 11.09
N ARG A 52 -0.77 -16.27 11.91
CA ARG A 52 0.15 -17.00 12.79
C ARG A 52 -0.48 -17.33 14.13
N TYR A 53 -1.47 -16.54 14.54
CA TYR A 53 -2.25 -16.77 15.74
C TYR A 53 -3.72 -16.71 15.39
N THR A 54 -4.48 -17.67 15.88
CA THR A 54 -5.94 -17.69 15.82
C THR A 54 -6.42 -17.82 17.26
N TYR A 55 -7.40 -17.01 17.65
CA TYR A 55 -7.92 -17.02 19.02
C TYR A 55 -9.42 -16.81 19.01
N GLY A 56 -10.06 -17.39 20.02
CA GLY A 56 -11.49 -17.25 20.25
C GLY A 56 -11.79 -17.43 21.73
N ALA A 57 -12.78 -16.69 22.22
CA ALA A 57 -13.27 -16.77 23.58
C ALA A 57 -14.78 -16.57 23.60
N THR A 58 -15.47 -17.37 24.40
CA THR A 58 -16.89 -17.21 24.69
C THR A 58 -17.05 -16.94 26.17
N TYR A 59 -17.70 -15.84 26.52
CA TYR A 59 -18.03 -15.47 27.89
C TYR A 59 -19.54 -15.53 28.06
N ASN A 60 -19.99 -16.34 29.02
CA ASN A 60 -21.39 -16.42 29.41
C ASN A 60 -21.53 -15.83 30.81
N ILE A 61 -22.50 -14.93 30.97
CA ILE A 61 -22.80 -14.26 32.23
C ILE A 61 -24.27 -14.50 32.54
N ASP A 62 -24.53 -15.13 33.68
CA ASP A 62 -25.88 -15.40 34.18
C ASP A 62 -26.11 -14.63 35.49
N TYR A 63 -27.15 -13.79 35.54
CA TYR A 63 -27.50 -13.04 36.74
C TYR A 63 -29.00 -12.77 36.85
N LYS A 64 -29.65 -13.25 37.92
CA LYS A 64 -31.07 -12.99 38.25
C LYS A 64 -32.02 -13.14 37.04
N ASN A 65 -31.98 -14.30 36.37
CA ASN A 65 -32.78 -14.63 35.18
C ASN A 65 -32.43 -13.80 33.91
N PHE A 66 -31.29 -13.13 33.90
CA PHE A 66 -30.71 -12.54 32.69
C PHE A 66 -29.51 -13.37 32.26
N ASP A 67 -29.44 -13.67 30.96
CA ASP A 67 -28.30 -14.30 30.30
C ASP A 67 -27.67 -13.34 29.28
N LEU A 68 -26.34 -13.36 29.22
CA LEU A 68 -25.56 -12.67 28.19
C LEU A 68 -24.43 -13.58 27.72
N SER A 69 -24.36 -13.77 26.40
CA SER A 69 -23.26 -14.48 25.75
C SER A 69 -22.47 -13.53 24.85
N ILE A 70 -21.15 -13.48 25.05
CA ILE A 70 -20.21 -12.69 24.25
C ILE A 70 -19.25 -13.66 23.57
N PHE A 71 -19.22 -13.64 22.24
CA PHE A 71 -18.24 -14.38 21.44
C PHE A 71 -17.24 -13.40 20.82
N ILE A 72 -15.96 -13.67 21.03
CA ILE A 72 -14.84 -12.92 20.45
C ILE A 72 -14.02 -13.91 19.64
N GLN A 73 -13.73 -13.57 18.38
CA GLN A 73 -12.73 -14.27 17.58
C GLN A 73 -11.76 -13.28 16.95
N GLY A 74 -10.54 -13.73 16.67
CA GLY A 74 -9.59 -12.93 15.94
C GLY A 74 -8.40 -13.72 15.39
N VAL A 75 -7.63 -13.01 14.57
CA VAL A 75 -6.39 -13.51 13.99
C VAL A 75 -5.28 -12.49 14.22
N GLY A 76 -4.09 -12.98 14.56
CA GLY A 76 -2.90 -12.17 14.83
C GLY A 76 -1.79 -12.43 13.82
N LYS A 77 -0.94 -11.40 13.62
CA LYS A 77 0.24 -11.42 12.73
C LYS A 77 -0.08 -11.92 11.31
N ARG A 78 -1.13 -11.36 10.70
CA ARG A 78 -1.49 -11.58 9.30
C ARG A 78 -1.22 -10.31 8.50
N THR A 79 -0.54 -10.45 7.36
CA THR A 79 -0.29 -9.35 6.42
C THR A 79 -1.04 -9.62 5.12
N MET A 80 -1.82 -8.65 4.64
CA MET A 80 -2.56 -8.79 3.38
C MET A 80 -2.25 -7.59 2.49
N MET A 81 -2.03 -7.85 1.21
CA MET A 81 -2.04 -6.80 0.21
C MET A 81 -3.49 -6.36 -0.02
N ILE A 82 -3.75 -5.07 0.14
CA ILE A 82 -5.05 -4.47 -0.18
C ILE A 82 -4.91 -3.82 -1.55
N ARG A 83 -5.89 -4.05 -2.42
CA ARG A 83 -6.05 -3.40 -3.72
C ARG A 83 -7.48 -2.94 -3.90
N GLY A 84 -7.71 -2.05 -4.86
CA GLY A 84 -9.03 -1.55 -5.21
C GLY A 84 -9.27 -0.09 -4.84
N GLU A 85 -10.50 0.37 -5.05
CA GLU A 85 -10.89 1.79 -5.04
C GLU A 85 -10.60 2.49 -3.70
N LEU A 86 -10.55 1.73 -2.59
CA LEU A 86 -10.27 2.25 -1.25
C LEU A 86 -8.81 2.68 -1.06
N VAL A 87 -7.87 2.13 -1.83
CA VAL A 87 -6.43 2.37 -1.67
C VAL A 87 -5.77 2.91 -2.93
N GLU A 88 -6.39 2.71 -4.07
CA GLU A 88 -5.94 3.16 -5.39
C GLU A 88 -6.91 4.21 -5.93
N PRO A 89 -6.50 5.49 -6.03
CA PRO A 89 -7.30 6.51 -6.73
C PRO A 89 -7.52 6.09 -8.18
N PHE A 90 -8.74 6.29 -8.66
CA PHE A 90 -9.14 5.97 -10.03
C PHE A 90 -8.94 4.49 -10.45
N HIS A 91 -9.16 3.56 -9.52
CA HIS A 91 -9.05 2.13 -9.80
C HIS A 91 -10.05 1.66 -10.87
N TYR A 92 -9.53 1.18 -12.00
CA TYR A 92 -10.28 0.63 -13.14
C TYR A 92 -11.44 1.53 -13.63
N ASN A 93 -12.56 0.93 -14.03
CA ASN A 93 -13.76 1.61 -14.56
C ASN A 93 -14.54 2.43 -13.52
N TYR A 94 -14.15 2.39 -12.25
CA TYR A 94 -14.68 3.29 -11.20
C TYR A 94 -13.90 4.61 -11.13
N GLY A 95 -13.09 4.89 -12.18
CA GLY A 95 -12.06 5.91 -12.32
C GLY A 95 -12.44 7.39 -12.19
N MET A 96 -13.61 7.74 -11.65
CA MET A 96 -14.02 9.15 -11.50
C MET A 96 -14.28 9.58 -10.06
N THR A 97 -14.16 8.67 -9.09
CA THR A 97 -14.32 9.01 -7.67
C THR A 97 -13.04 8.75 -6.90
N MET A 98 -12.81 9.60 -5.92
CA MET A 98 -11.68 9.51 -5.01
C MET A 98 -12.22 9.72 -3.59
N TYR A 99 -11.76 8.90 -2.66
CA TYR A 99 -12.14 9.03 -1.27
C TYR A 99 -11.41 10.21 -0.63
N THR A 100 -12.00 10.82 0.39
CA THR A 100 -11.42 11.98 1.08
C THR A 100 -10.02 11.70 1.62
N HIS A 101 -9.75 10.48 2.11
CA HIS A 101 -8.42 10.10 2.62
C HIS A 101 -7.34 9.99 1.52
N GLN A 102 -7.74 9.86 0.26
CA GLN A 102 -6.83 9.82 -0.90
C GLN A 102 -6.45 11.23 -1.39
N LEU A 103 -7.05 12.30 -0.83
CA LEU A 103 -6.69 13.69 -1.15
C LEU A 103 -5.28 14.07 -0.64
N ASP A 104 -4.73 13.31 0.31
CA ASP A 104 -3.35 13.45 0.75
C ASP A 104 -2.39 12.71 -0.20
N TYR A 105 -2.33 13.19 -1.44
CA TYR A 105 -1.44 12.68 -2.48
C TYR A 105 -0.29 13.65 -2.76
N TRP A 106 0.78 13.10 -3.32
CA TRP A 106 1.99 13.85 -3.57
C TRP A 106 1.76 14.96 -4.59
N THR A 107 2.20 16.17 -4.23
CA THR A 107 2.37 17.30 -5.14
C THR A 107 3.67 18.02 -4.77
N PRO A 108 4.22 18.89 -5.65
CA PRO A 108 5.38 19.70 -5.26
C PRO A 108 5.16 20.56 -4.01
N GLN A 109 3.90 20.87 -3.68
CA GLN A 109 3.50 21.62 -2.47
C GLN A 109 3.13 20.70 -1.29
N ASN A 110 3.00 19.38 -1.53
CA ASN A 110 2.73 18.35 -0.53
C ASN A 110 3.68 17.15 -0.71
N PRO A 111 5.00 17.32 -0.46
CA PRO A 111 5.99 16.28 -0.73
C PRO A 111 5.99 15.11 0.26
N ASP A 112 5.41 15.30 1.45
CA ASP A 112 5.32 14.32 2.53
C ASP A 112 3.97 13.55 2.56
N ALA A 113 3.29 13.54 1.41
CA ALA A 113 1.96 12.97 1.29
C ALA A 113 1.89 11.47 1.57
N ARG A 114 0.77 10.98 2.12
CA ARG A 114 0.56 9.55 2.32
C ARG A 114 0.50 8.74 1.01
N TYR A 115 -0.08 9.30 -0.04
CA TYR A 115 -0.26 8.65 -1.34
C TYR A 115 0.69 9.20 -2.40
N PRO A 116 1.13 8.36 -3.36
CA PRO A 116 1.91 8.83 -4.50
C PRO A 116 1.10 9.80 -5.35
N ARG A 117 1.77 10.47 -6.30
CA ARG A 117 1.09 11.35 -7.25
C ARG A 117 -0.05 10.61 -7.96
N LEU A 118 -1.09 11.35 -8.31
CA LEU A 118 -2.17 10.81 -9.12
C LEU A 118 -1.67 10.51 -10.54
N ALA A 119 -2.04 9.34 -11.04
CA ALA A 119 -1.70 8.90 -12.38
C ALA A 119 -2.91 8.19 -13.00
N ASN A 120 -3.16 8.45 -14.28
CA ASN A 120 -4.25 7.81 -15.00
C ASN A 120 -4.01 6.30 -15.08
N ASN A 121 -5.09 5.53 -15.00
CA ASN A 121 -5.04 4.08 -15.17
C ASN A 121 -4.33 3.69 -16.49
N GLY A 122 -3.43 2.72 -16.43
CA GLY A 122 -2.68 2.24 -17.59
C GLY A 122 -1.43 3.05 -17.95
N THR A 123 -1.15 4.14 -17.23
CA THR A 123 0.13 4.85 -17.37
C THR A 123 1.27 4.13 -16.62
N GLN A 124 2.51 4.35 -17.05
CA GLN A 124 3.69 3.79 -16.39
C GLN A 124 3.79 4.20 -14.91
N SER A 125 3.45 5.46 -14.58
CA SER A 125 3.36 5.93 -13.19
C SER A 125 2.29 5.18 -12.39
N ASN A 126 1.12 4.89 -12.97
CA ASN A 126 0.08 4.13 -12.29
C ASN A 126 0.55 2.71 -11.96
N THR A 127 1.18 2.02 -12.92
CA THR A 127 1.80 0.69 -12.70
C THR A 127 2.93 0.72 -11.67
N ASN A 128 3.71 1.81 -11.63
CA ASN A 128 4.77 1.95 -10.63
C ASN A 128 4.21 2.18 -9.21
N ASN A 129 3.06 2.85 -9.12
CA ASN A 129 2.51 3.31 -7.86
C ASN A 129 1.60 2.27 -7.18
N PHE A 130 1.01 1.33 -7.94
CA PHE A 130 -0.02 0.37 -7.50
C PHE A 130 0.03 -0.98 -8.21
#